data_AF-A0A938GH83-F1
#
_entry.id   AF-A0A938GH83-F1
#
_cell.length_a   1.000
_cell.length_b   1.000
_cell.length_c   1.000
_cell.angle_alpha   90.00
_cell.angle_beta   90.00
_cell.angle_gamma   90.00
#
_symmetry.space_group_name_H-M   'P 1'
#
loop_
_entity.id
_entity.type
_entity.pdbx_description
1 polymer ?
#
loop_
_entity_poly.entity_id
_entity_poly.type
_entity_poly.pdbx_seq_one_letter_code
_entity_poly.pdbx_strand_id
1 'polypeptide(L)'
;MICTLDLQVQLIENRNVFPQILNFLGLIGEGVEVGVQSGAYSEVLLTHWLGRRLFSVDPWREWLRDSYQDSANVTQQRQDQLYLEAKRKLDPFKERSVILRKTSREAARDFADRSLDFVYLDAQHQYD
;
A
#
# COMPACT_ATOMS: atom_id res chain seq x y z
N MET A 1 -29.82 22.45 0.22
CA MET A 1 -28.40 22.75 -0.06
C MET A 1 -27.71 22.88 1.30
N ILE A 2 -27.30 21.76 1.88
CA ILE A 2 -26.67 21.72 3.20
C ILE A 2 -25.24 21.26 2.96
N CYS A 3 -24.32 22.09 3.46
CA CYS A 3 -22.89 22.01 3.29
C CYS A 3 -22.37 20.70 3.90
N THR A 4 -21.89 19.79 3.05
CA THR A 4 -21.28 18.50 3.41
C THR A 4 -19.86 18.71 3.94
N LEU A 5 -19.73 19.30 5.12
CA LEU A 5 -18.46 19.40 5.82
C LEU A 5 -18.57 19.10 7.33
N ASP A 6 -19.53 18.28 7.72
CA ASP A 6 -19.57 17.61 9.03
C ASP A 6 -19.30 16.10 8.85
N LEU A 7 -18.28 15.76 8.05
CA LEU A 7 -17.59 14.48 8.21
C LEU A 7 -16.83 14.59 9.53
N GLN A 8 -17.56 14.38 10.64
CA GLN A 8 -16.94 14.09 11.92
C GLN A 8 -15.88 13.03 11.68
N VAL A 9 -14.63 13.37 11.96
CA VAL A 9 -13.43 12.52 11.92
C VAL A 9 -13.56 11.27 12.84
N GLN A 10 -14.74 11.01 13.40
CA GLN A 10 -15.09 9.99 14.38
C GLN A 10 -15.58 8.65 13.80
N LEU A 11 -15.56 8.41 12.47
CA LEU A 11 -16.11 7.18 11.86
C LEU A 11 -15.10 6.34 11.04
N ILE A 12 -13.79 6.57 11.18
CA ILE A 12 -12.79 5.62 10.66
C ILE A 12 -12.59 4.52 11.71
N GLU A 13 -13.52 3.55 11.75
CA GLU A 13 -13.46 2.45 12.73
C GLU A 13 -12.22 1.56 12.54
N ASN A 14 -11.82 1.36 11.27
CA ASN A 14 -10.63 0.61 10.91
C ASN A 14 -10.19 0.93 9.48
N ARG A 15 -8.97 0.48 9.12
CA ARG A 15 -8.37 0.71 7.81
C ARG A 15 -9.18 0.15 6.62
N ASN A 16 -10.11 -0.77 6.84
CA ASN A 16 -10.91 -1.33 5.75
C ASN A 16 -11.99 -0.37 5.25
N VAL A 17 -12.23 0.76 5.94
CA VAL A 17 -13.11 1.86 5.49
C VAL A 17 -12.38 2.80 4.50
N PHE A 18 -11.05 2.73 4.43
CA PHE A 18 -10.24 3.62 3.60
C PHE A 18 -10.58 3.55 2.09
N PRO A 19 -10.75 2.37 1.46
CA PRO A 19 -11.18 2.30 0.05
C PRO A 19 -12.49 3.06 -0.24
N GLN A 20 -13.45 3.01 0.67
CA GLN A 20 -14.76 3.65 0.53
C GLN A 20 -14.62 5.18 0.64
N ILE A 21 -13.76 5.66 1.52
CA ILE A 21 -13.44 7.10 1.63
C ILE A 21 -12.81 7.59 0.32
N LEU A 22 -11.83 6.87 -0.23
CA LEU A 22 -11.21 7.23 -1.51
C LEU A 22 -12.24 7.29 -2.64
N ASN A 23 -13.11 6.29 -2.74
CA ASN A 23 -14.19 6.27 -3.72
C ASN A 23 -15.15 7.46 -3.55
N PHE A 24 -15.55 7.77 -2.32
CA PHE A 24 -16.44 8.89 -2.01
C PHE A 24 -15.82 10.25 -2.39
N LEU A 25 -14.51 10.40 -2.19
CA LEU A 25 -13.77 11.61 -2.57
C LEU A 25 -13.48 11.70 -4.07
N GLY A 26 -13.85 10.69 -4.86
CA GLY A 26 -13.56 10.65 -6.30
C GLY A 26 -12.08 10.41 -6.62
N LEU A 27 -11.31 9.91 -5.65
CA LEU A 27 -9.89 9.57 -5.80
C LEU A 27 -9.77 8.19 -6.45
N ILE A 28 -9.99 8.11 -7.77
CA ILE A 28 -10.09 6.86 -8.55
C ILE A 28 -9.00 6.72 -9.64
N GLY A 29 -7.91 7.47 -9.51
CA GLY A 29 -6.71 7.42 -10.34
C GLY A 29 -5.74 6.33 -9.89
N GLU A 30 -4.51 6.73 -9.57
CA GLU A 30 -3.44 5.83 -9.15
C GLU A 30 -3.11 6.00 -7.67
N GLY A 31 -2.87 4.90 -6.99
CA GLY A 31 -2.53 4.86 -5.58
C GLY A 31 -1.32 3.98 -5.32
N VAL A 32 -0.62 4.25 -4.22
CA VAL A 32 0.54 3.46 -3.80
C VAL A 32 0.32 2.94 -2.38
N GLU A 33 0.64 1.68 -2.14
CA GLU A 33 0.85 1.13 -0.81
C GLU A 33 2.35 0.86 -0.61
N VAL A 34 2.91 1.34 0.49
CA VAL A 34 4.32 1.14 0.86
C VAL A 34 4.36 0.28 2.12
N GLY A 35 5.00 -0.89 2.04
CA GLY A 35 4.98 -1.91 3.09
C GLY A 35 3.84 -2.90 2.87
N VAL A 36 4.03 -3.85 1.94
CA VAL A 36 2.97 -4.74 1.43
C VAL A 36 2.99 -6.10 2.12
N GLN A 37 4.17 -6.57 2.51
CA GLN A 37 4.38 -7.89 3.10
C GLN A 37 3.70 -9.02 2.30
N SER A 38 2.59 -9.59 2.79
CA SER A 38 1.87 -10.69 2.13
C SER A 38 0.82 -10.24 1.10
N GLY A 39 0.65 -8.93 0.91
CA GLY A 39 -0.37 -8.35 0.03
C GLY A 39 -1.79 -8.37 0.59
N ALA A 40 -1.97 -8.69 1.88
CA ALA A 40 -3.31 -8.82 2.47
C ALA A 40 -4.10 -7.51 2.42
N TYR A 41 -3.47 -6.37 2.69
CA TYR A 41 -4.17 -5.08 2.63
C TYR A 41 -4.26 -4.53 1.20
N SER A 42 -3.24 -4.74 0.36
CA SER A 42 -3.34 -4.52 -1.09
C SER A 42 -4.57 -5.19 -1.71
N GLU A 43 -4.89 -6.43 -1.29
CA GLU A 43 -6.09 -7.15 -1.75
C GLU A 43 -7.38 -6.45 -1.32
N VAL A 44 -7.46 -5.97 -0.08
CA VAL A 44 -8.59 -5.18 0.43
C VAL A 44 -8.76 -3.90 -0.39
N LEU A 45 -7.66 -3.18 -0.64
CA LEU A 45 -7.66 -1.97 -1.48
C LEU A 45 -8.19 -2.30 -2.88
N LEU A 46 -7.60 -3.26 -3.58
CA LEU A 46 -7.99 -3.59 -4.96
C LEU A 46 -9.42 -4.14 -5.08
N THR A 47 -9.92 -4.83 -4.05
CA THR A 47 -11.29 -5.36 -4.00
C THR A 47 -12.33 -4.26 -3.87
N HIS A 48 -12.06 -3.22 -3.07
CA HIS A 48 -13.08 -2.24 -2.69
C HIS A 48 -12.88 -0.85 -3.27
N TRP A 49 -11.65 -0.47 -3.58
CA TRP A 49 -11.32 0.79 -4.23
C TRP A 49 -11.60 0.69 -5.72
N LEU A 50 -12.19 1.73 -6.32
CA LEU A 50 -12.58 1.77 -7.73
C LEU A 50 -11.49 2.37 -8.63
N GLY A 51 -10.31 2.64 -8.08
CA GLY A 51 -9.27 3.35 -8.81
C GLY A 51 -8.64 2.58 -9.95
N ARG A 52 -8.00 3.30 -10.87
CA ARG A 52 -7.37 2.75 -12.07
C ARG A 52 -6.26 1.75 -11.74
N ARG A 53 -5.40 2.02 -10.77
CA ARG A 53 -4.25 1.15 -10.47
C ARG A 53 -3.70 1.36 -9.06
N LEU A 54 -3.38 0.25 -8.39
CA LEU A 54 -2.60 0.22 -7.16
C LEU A 54 -1.17 -0.26 -7.44
N PHE A 55 -0.19 0.49 -6.96
CA PHE A 55 1.20 0.07 -6.90
C PHE A 55 1.52 -0.46 -5.50
N SER A 56 1.85 -1.74 -5.39
CA SER A 56 2.23 -2.41 -4.16
C SER A 56 3.76 -2.42 -4.05
N VAL A 57 4.31 -1.56 -3.18
CA VAL A 57 5.76 -1.34 -3.00
C VAL A 57 6.26 -2.01 -1.72
N ASP A 58 7.20 -2.94 -1.85
CA ASP A 58 7.91 -3.55 -0.73
C ASP A 58 9.26 -4.09 -1.22
N PRO A 59 10.35 -4.01 -0.45
CA PRO A 59 11.62 -4.56 -0.91
C PRO A 59 11.68 -6.10 -0.80
N TRP A 60 10.85 -6.74 0.03
CA TRP A 60 10.90 -8.16 0.37
C TRP A 60 12.34 -8.64 0.58
N ARG A 61 13.07 -7.98 1.47
CA ARG A 61 14.46 -8.29 1.76
C ARG A 61 14.74 -8.35 3.24
N GLU A 62 15.68 -9.21 3.59
CA GLU A 62 16.27 -9.21 4.92
C GLU A 62 17.26 -8.04 5.04
N TRP A 63 17.24 -7.40 6.20
CA TRP A 63 18.18 -6.35 6.58
C TRP A 63 19.06 -6.85 7.73
N LEU A 64 20.28 -6.31 7.84
CA LEU A 64 21.15 -6.62 8.97
C LEU A 64 20.45 -6.19 10.27
N ARG A 65 20.34 -7.09 11.25
CA ARG A 65 19.56 -6.87 12.48
C ARG A 65 20.05 -5.67 13.28
N ASP A 66 21.34 -5.37 13.22
CA ASP A 66 21.94 -4.21 13.89
C ASP A 66 21.51 -2.88 13.26
N SER A 67 21.14 -2.91 11.97
CA SER A 67 20.66 -1.74 11.21
C SER A 67 19.14 -1.62 11.14
N TYR A 68 18.41 -2.69 11.45
CA TYR A 68 16.96 -2.74 11.25
C TYR A 68 16.30 -3.75 12.21
N GLN A 69 15.82 -3.22 13.33
CA GLN A 69 15.13 -3.99 14.37
C GLN A 69 13.63 -3.89 14.18
N ASP A 70 13.08 -4.86 13.45
CA ASP A 70 11.66 -4.94 13.16
C ASP A 70 11.18 -6.39 13.15
N SER A 71 9.95 -6.62 13.59
CA SER A 71 9.37 -7.96 13.60
C SER A 71 9.08 -8.49 12.20
N ALA A 72 8.86 -7.61 11.21
CA ALA A 72 8.74 -7.97 9.80
C ALA A 72 10.09 -8.17 9.12
N ASN A 73 11.23 -7.89 9.78
CA ASN A 73 12.57 -8.27 9.31
C ASN A 73 12.84 -9.76 9.57
N VAL A 74 12.15 -10.56 8.77
CA VAL A 74 12.28 -12.02 8.73
C VAL A 74 13.42 -12.43 7.80
N THR A 75 13.79 -13.71 7.86
CA THR A 75 14.84 -14.26 6.99
C THR A 75 14.54 -14.01 5.51
N GLN A 76 15.57 -13.90 4.67
CA GLN A 76 15.37 -13.69 3.23
C GLN A 76 14.49 -14.78 2.60
N GLN A 77 14.63 -16.02 3.05
CA GLN A 77 13.76 -17.12 2.62
C GLN A 77 12.28 -16.84 2.93
N ARG A 78 11.97 -16.30 4.12
CA ARG A 78 10.61 -15.94 4.48
C ARG A 78 10.13 -14.71 3.69
N GLN A 79 11.00 -13.74 3.43
CA GLN A 79 10.68 -12.60 2.57
C GLN A 79 10.31 -13.04 1.15
N ASP A 80 11.05 -13.99 0.57
CA ASP A 80 10.75 -14.52 -0.76
C ASP A 80 9.42 -15.27 -0.79
N GLN A 81 9.05 -15.97 0.30
CA GLN A 81 7.73 -16.59 0.43
C GLN A 81 6.62 -15.54 0.49
N LEU A 82 6.80 -14.46 1.25
CA LEU A 82 5.85 -13.35 1.35
C LEU A 82 5.66 -12.66 0.00
N TYR A 83 6.75 -12.45 -0.75
CA TYR A 83 6.68 -11.92 -2.11
C TYR A 83 5.85 -12.80 -3.04
N LEU A 84 6.08 -14.12 -3.01
CA LEU A 84 5.30 -15.06 -3.81
C LEU A 84 3.82 -15.11 -3.38
N GLU A 85 3.54 -14.97 -2.08
CA GLU A 85 2.17 -14.87 -1.57
C GLU A 85 1.48 -13.60 -2.09
N ALA A 86 2.13 -12.44 -1.96
CA ALA A 86 1.62 -11.18 -2.49
C ALA A 86 1.35 -11.28 -3.99
N LYS A 87 2.29 -11.83 -4.78
CA LYS A 87 2.07 -12.06 -6.22
C LYS A 87 0.82 -12.90 -6.50
N ARG A 88 0.65 -14.03 -5.80
CA ARG A 88 -0.50 -14.93 -6.02
C ARG A 88 -1.81 -14.26 -5.64
N LYS A 89 -1.83 -13.54 -4.52
CA LYS A 89 -3.00 -12.84 -4.00
C LYS A 89 -3.44 -11.70 -4.91
N LEU A 90 -2.48 -11.00 -5.51
CA LEU A 90 -2.76 -9.80 -6.30
C LEU A 90 -2.89 -10.07 -7.82
N ASP A 91 -2.43 -11.23 -8.30
CA ASP A 91 -2.57 -11.64 -9.71
C ASP A 91 -4.01 -11.56 -10.28
N PRO A 92 -5.08 -11.88 -9.53
CA PRO A 92 -6.44 -11.78 -10.03
C PRO A 92 -6.86 -10.37 -10.48
N PHE A 93 -6.22 -9.31 -9.96
CA PHE A 93 -6.56 -7.92 -10.29
C PHE A 93 -5.89 -7.39 -11.57
N LYS A 94 -4.98 -8.18 -12.16
CA LYS A 94 -4.36 -7.92 -13.48
C LYS A 94 -3.81 -6.50 -13.58
N GLU A 95 -4.21 -5.76 -14.61
CA GLU A 95 -3.67 -4.42 -14.92
C GLU A 95 -3.91 -3.37 -13.80
N ARG A 96 -4.85 -3.64 -12.89
CA ARG A 96 -5.07 -2.78 -11.72
C ARG A 96 -4.02 -2.98 -10.63
N SER A 97 -3.25 -4.06 -10.64
CA SER A 97 -2.22 -4.34 -9.65
C SER A 97 -0.82 -4.33 -10.28
N VAL A 98 0.06 -3.49 -9.74
CA VAL A 98 1.48 -3.45 -10.11
C VAL A 98 2.33 -3.64 -8.87
N ILE A 99 3.10 -4.73 -8.83
CA ILE A 99 4.01 -5.03 -7.73
C ILE A 99 5.40 -4.48 -8.02
N LEU A 100 5.93 -3.64 -7.12
CA LEU A 100 7.26 -3.06 -7.21
C LEU A 100 8.13 -3.60 -6.06
N ARG A 101 9.08 -4.48 -6.39
CA ARG A 101 10.07 -5.00 -5.43
C ARG A 101 11.19 -3.97 -5.21
N LYS A 102 10.87 -2.88 -4.51
CA LYS A 102 11.71 -1.69 -4.31
C LYS A 102 11.58 -1.17 -2.89
N THR A 103 12.60 -0.46 -2.40
CA THR A 103 12.45 0.40 -1.22
C THR A 103 11.55 1.60 -1.55
N SER A 104 10.97 2.23 -0.52
CA SER A 104 10.15 3.44 -0.69
C SER A 104 10.91 4.57 -1.40
N ARG A 105 12.19 4.76 -1.08
CA ARG A 105 13.07 5.78 -1.70
C ARG A 105 13.33 5.51 -3.18
N GLU A 106 13.48 4.26 -3.58
CA GLU A 106 13.65 3.89 -4.99
C GLU A 106 12.33 4.05 -5.76
N ALA A 107 11.22 3.58 -5.19
CA ALA A 107 9.90 3.68 -5.82
C ALA A 107 9.42 5.13 -5.97
N ALA A 108 9.74 6.02 -5.02
CA ALA A 108 9.35 7.43 -5.09
C ALA A 108 9.86 8.13 -6.37
N ARG A 109 10.96 7.67 -6.96
CA ARG A 109 11.52 8.22 -8.20
C ARG A 109 10.72 7.84 -9.45
N ASP A 110 9.84 6.85 -9.35
CA ASP A 110 9.01 6.39 -10.46
C ASP A 110 7.74 7.24 -10.64
N PHE A 111 7.41 8.09 -9.66
CA PHE A 111 6.19 8.88 -9.64
C PHE A 111 6.49 10.37 -9.80
N ALA A 112 5.70 11.05 -10.61
CA ALA A 112 5.80 12.50 -10.76
C ALA A 112 5.10 13.19 -9.59
N ASP A 113 5.52 14.42 -9.28
CA ASP A 113 4.84 15.23 -8.26
C ASP A 113 3.35 15.38 -8.60
N ARG A 114 2.50 15.16 -7.59
CA ARG A 114 1.03 15.26 -7.69
C ARG A 114 0.39 14.30 -8.71
N SER A 115 1.05 13.21 -9.08
CA SER A 115 0.48 12.21 -10.01
C SER A 115 -0.38 11.14 -9.34
N LEU A 116 -0.36 11.06 -8.01
CA LEU A 116 -1.04 10.04 -7.22
C LEU A 116 -2.22 10.62 -6.47
N ASP A 117 -3.29 9.84 -6.40
CA ASP A 117 -4.49 10.18 -5.64
C ASP A 117 -4.31 9.91 -4.15
N PHE A 118 -3.52 8.89 -3.80
CA PHE A 118 -3.14 8.60 -2.42
C PHE A 118 -1.83 7.81 -2.31
N VAL A 119 -1.22 7.89 -1.13
CA VAL A 119 -0.13 7.01 -0.69
C VAL A 119 -0.47 6.47 0.68
N TYR A 120 -0.60 5.14 0.82
CA TYR A 120 -0.77 4.45 2.09
C TYR A 120 0.59 3.99 2.61
N LEU A 121 1.03 4.54 3.74
CA LEU A 121 2.31 4.22 4.36
C LEU A 121 2.07 3.23 5.52
N ASP A 122 2.39 1.96 5.28
CA ASP A 122 2.33 0.85 6.26
C ASP A 122 3.70 0.17 6.39
N ALA A 123 4.75 0.93 6.11
CA ALA A 123 6.14 0.56 6.35
C ALA A 123 6.60 1.16 7.68
N GLN A 124 7.56 0.48 8.32
CA GLN A 124 8.08 0.90 9.61
C GLN A 124 8.59 2.36 9.58
N HIS A 125 8.14 3.15 10.55
CA HIS A 125 8.34 4.59 10.65
C HIS A 125 9.72 5.00 11.20
N GLN A 126 10.79 4.29 10.85
CA GLN A 126 12.13 4.78 11.17
C GLN A 126 12.48 5.88 10.18
N TYR A 127 12.52 7.11 10.70
CA TYR A 127 13.09 8.26 10.03
C TYR A 127 14.58 8.29 10.40
N ASP A 128 15.45 8.43 9.40
CA ASP A 128 16.85 8.83 9.61
C ASP A 128 16.92 10.26 10.18
#